data_AF-A0A9Q6A1A0-F1
#
_entry.id   AF-A0A9Q6A1A0-F1
#
_cell.length_a   1.000
_cell.length_b   1.000
_cell.length_c   1.000
_cell.angle_alpha   90.00
_cell.angle_beta   90.00
_cell.angle_gamma   90.00
#
_symmetry.space_group_name_H-M   'P 1'
#
loop_
_entity.id
_entity.type
_entity.pdbx_description
1 polymer ?
#
loop_
_entity_poly.entity_id
_entity_poly.type
_entity_poly.pdbx_seq_one_letter_code
_entity_poly.pdbx_strand_id
1 'polypeptide(L)'
;MTEPSSRRSGYARLLDRAIRILAMRDHSEQELRRKLVAPVMSKNGPEALDVTPDELEQVVAWCIENRYLDDNRFVGQFIASRSRKGYGPARIRQ
;
A
#
# COMPACT_ATOMS: atom_id res chain seq x y z
N MET A 1 6.22 -6.46 36.36
CA MET A 1 6.74 -6.37 34.99
C MET A 1 5.71 -5.65 34.16
N THR A 2 5.97 -4.42 33.77
CA THR A 2 5.03 -3.58 33.00
C THR A 2 5.09 -3.99 31.53
N GLU A 3 4.05 -4.65 31.05
CA GLU A 3 3.84 -4.90 29.61
C GLU A 3 3.83 -3.54 28.87
N PRO A 4 4.64 -3.35 27.81
CA PRO A 4 4.58 -2.13 27.04
C PRO A 4 3.25 -2.11 26.29
N SER A 5 2.34 -1.28 26.78
CA SER A 5 1.08 -0.92 26.16
C SER A 5 1.28 -0.42 24.71
N SER A 6 1.33 -1.34 23.74
CA SER A 6 1.26 -1.02 22.31
C SER A 6 -0.21 -1.11 21.86
N ARG A 7 -1.07 -0.26 22.43
CA ARG A 7 -2.54 -0.34 22.33
C ARG A 7 -3.14 0.21 21.01
N ARG A 8 -2.49 0.04 19.86
CA ARG A 8 -3.17 0.23 18.57
C ARG A 8 -3.41 -1.13 17.95
N SER A 9 -4.65 -1.40 17.52
CA SER A 9 -4.99 -2.62 16.79
C SER A 9 -4.09 -2.78 15.56
N GLY A 10 -3.84 -4.02 15.12
CA GLY A 10 -3.08 -4.29 13.90
C GLY A 10 -3.68 -3.55 12.71
N TYR A 11 -5.01 -3.59 12.58
CA TYR A 11 -5.79 -2.74 11.67
C TYR A 11 -5.39 -1.25 11.69
N ALA A 12 -5.37 -0.61 12.86
CA ALA A 12 -5.07 0.83 12.94
C ALA A 12 -3.64 1.17 12.49
N ARG A 13 -2.67 0.29 12.79
CA ARG A 13 -1.28 0.45 12.33
C ARG A 13 -1.17 0.24 10.82
N LEU A 14 -1.90 -0.75 10.29
CA LEU A 14 -1.92 -1.06 8.87
C LEU A 14 -2.59 0.05 8.06
N LEU A 15 -3.70 0.61 8.56
CA LEU A 15 -4.38 1.75 7.95
C LEU A 15 -3.48 2.99 7.90
N ASP A 16 -2.82 3.33 9.01
CA ASP A 16 -1.88 4.45 9.07
C ASP A 16 -0.71 4.28 8.07
N ARG A 17 -0.23 3.03 7.89
CA ARG A 17 0.75 2.69 6.84
C ARG A 17 0.16 2.88 5.43
N ALA A 18 -1.06 2.42 5.18
CA ALA A 18 -1.74 2.56 3.89
C ALA A 18 -1.91 4.04 3.51
N ILE A 19 -2.41 4.86 4.43
CA ILE A 19 -2.60 6.31 4.21
C ILE A 19 -1.28 6.98 3.88
N ARG A 20 -0.19 6.68 4.61
CA ARG A 20 1.14 7.25 4.29
C ARG A 20 1.61 6.87 2.88
N ILE A 21 1.40 5.63 2.45
CA ILE A 21 1.78 5.18 1.10
C ILE A 21 0.98 5.95 0.04
N LEU A 22 -0.35 6.01 0.21
CA LEU A 22 -1.26 6.63 -0.75
C LEU A 22 -1.14 8.16 -0.80
N ALA A 23 -0.78 8.79 0.32
CA ALA A 23 -0.58 10.23 0.38
C ALA A 23 0.61 10.71 -0.48
N MET A 24 1.60 9.86 -0.74
CA MET A 24 2.77 10.24 -1.54
C MET A 24 2.50 10.28 -3.04
N ARG A 25 1.68 9.35 -3.54
CA ARG A 25 1.29 9.22 -4.95
C ARG A 25 0.22 8.14 -5.12
N ASP A 26 -0.36 8.10 -6.31
CA ASP A 26 -1.21 6.99 -6.72
C ASP A 26 -0.43 5.67 -6.79
N HIS A 27 -1.12 4.62 -6.37
CA HIS A 27 -0.70 3.23 -6.39
C HIS A 27 -1.84 2.38 -6.91
N SER A 28 -1.52 1.25 -7.56
CA SER A 28 -2.52 0.22 -7.78
C SER A 28 -2.82 -0.54 -6.49
N GLU A 29 -3.96 -1.21 -6.44
CA GLU A 29 -4.31 -2.09 -5.34
C GLU A 29 -3.24 -3.16 -5.10
N GLN A 30 -2.73 -3.77 -6.17
CA GLN A 30 -1.69 -4.78 -6.07
C GLN A 30 -0.38 -4.20 -5.53
N GLU A 31 0.01 -2.99 -5.94
CA GLU A 31 1.18 -2.31 -5.38
C GLU A 31 1.00 -2.01 -3.90
N LEU A 32 -0.18 -1.53 -3.50
CA LEU A 32 -0.50 -1.25 -2.10
C LEU A 32 -0.43 -2.54 -1.26
N ARG A 33 -1.11 -3.62 -1.68
CA ARG A 33 -1.10 -4.93 -0.99
C ARG A 33 0.32 -5.44 -0.76
N ARG A 34 1.15 -5.44 -1.82
CA ARG A 34 2.56 -5.84 -1.73
C ARG A 34 3.33 -5.00 -0.71
N LYS A 35 3.10 -3.68 -0.70
CA LYS A 35 3.78 -2.77 0.23
C LYS A 35 3.30 -2.91 1.67
N LEU A 36 2.05 -3.28 1.91
CA LEU A 36 1.49 -3.44 3.25
C LEU A 36 2.07 -4.66 3.98
N VAL A 37 2.32 -5.75 3.24
CA VAL A 37 2.93 -6.97 3.79
C VAL A 37 4.46 -6.96 3.75
N ALA A 38 5.08 -6.02 3.03
CA ALA A 38 6.52 -5.91 2.97
C ALA A 38 7.13 -5.61 4.35
N PRO A 39 8.26 -6.25 4.72
CA PRO A 39 8.98 -5.96 5.96
C PRO A 39 9.31 -4.48 6.09
N VAL A 40 9.28 -3.97 7.32
CA VAL A 40 9.68 -2.59 7.62
C VAL A 40 11.12 -2.57 8.12
N MET A 41 11.86 -1.52 7.79
CA MET A 41 13.22 -1.38 8.31
C MET A 41 13.17 -0.82 9.73
N SER A 42 13.57 -1.63 10.71
CA SER A 42 13.74 -1.22 12.11
C SER A 42 15.21 -0.91 12.41
N LYS A 43 15.50 -0.43 13.64
CA LYS A 43 16.87 -0.25 14.12
C LYS A 43 17.68 -1.56 14.15
N ASN A 44 16.99 -2.71 14.20
CA ASN A 44 17.57 -4.04 14.27
C ASN A 44 17.56 -4.76 12.91
N GLY A 45 17.24 -4.04 11.82
CA GLY A 45 17.10 -4.59 10.48
C GLY A 45 15.64 -4.81 10.06
N PRO A 46 15.41 -5.55 8.94
CA PRO A 46 14.09 -5.82 8.42
C PRO A 46 13.24 -6.62 9.41
N GLU A 47 12.09 -6.07 9.76
CA GLU A 47 11.11 -6.68 10.66
C GLU A 47 9.85 -7.03 9.88
N ALA A 48 9.45 -8.31 9.93
CA ALA A 48 8.20 -8.76 9.35
C ALA A 48 7.04 -8.14 10.13
N LEU A 49 6.03 -7.65 9.42
CA LEU A 49 4.80 -7.22 10.09
C LEU A 49 3.91 -8.42 10.34
N ASP A 50 3.36 -8.48 11.55
CA ASP A 50 2.24 -9.35 11.88
C ASP A 50 0.96 -8.73 11.29
N VAL A 51 0.66 -9.09 10.04
CA VAL A 51 -0.52 -8.65 9.30
C VAL A 51 -1.36 -9.87 8.98
N THR A 52 -2.57 -9.90 9.49
CA THR A 52 -3.53 -10.95 9.12
C THR A 52 -4.13 -10.67 7.74
N PRO A 53 -4.51 -11.70 6.96
CA PRO A 53 -5.21 -11.51 5.69
C PRO A 53 -6.49 -10.66 5.84
N ASP A 54 -7.25 -10.88 6.91
CA ASP A 54 -8.49 -10.16 7.17
C ASP A 54 -8.26 -8.66 7.42
N GLU A 55 -7.23 -8.29 8.19
CA GLU A 55 -6.87 -6.87 8.38
C GLU A 55 -6.43 -6.22 7.07
N LEU A 56 -5.70 -6.95 6.23
CA LEU A 56 -5.29 -6.46 4.91
C LEU A 56 -6.50 -6.18 4.02
N GLU A 57 -7.44 -7.13 3.92
CA GLU A 57 -8.67 -6.95 3.15
C GLU A 57 -9.49 -5.78 3.67
N GLN A 58 -9.67 -5.66 4.99
CA GLN A 58 -10.43 -4.56 5.59
C GLN A 58 -9.80 -3.20 5.28
N VAL A 59 -8.48 -3.06 5.38
CA VAL A 59 -7.80 -1.79 5.07
C VAL A 59 -7.90 -1.45 3.58
N VAL A 60 -7.71 -2.43 2.69
CA VAL A 60 -7.82 -2.22 1.24
C VAL A 60 -9.24 -1.80 0.87
N ALA A 61 -10.25 -2.52 1.36
CA ALA A 61 -11.66 -2.19 1.14
C ALA A 61 -11.98 -0.77 1.61
N TRP A 62 -11.56 -0.40 2.83
CA TRP A 62 -11.77 0.94 3.36
C TRP A 62 -11.10 2.02 2.49
N CYS A 63 -9.88 1.79 2.00
CA CYS A 63 -9.20 2.73 1.09
C CYS A 63 -9.93 2.90 -0.25
N ILE A 64 -10.55 1.84 -0.79
CA ILE A 64 -11.36 1.89 -2.02
C ILE A 64 -12.66 2.67 -1.78
N GLU A 65 -13.38 2.33 -0.71
CA GLU A 65 -14.66 2.96 -0.34
C GLU A 65 -14.49 4.47 -0.13
N ASN A 66 -13.39 4.88 0.50
CA ASN A 66 -13.06 6.28 0.76
C ASN A 66 -12.32 6.97 -0.41
N ARG A 67 -12.18 6.30 -1.57
CA ARG A 67 -11.55 6.84 -2.79
C ARG A 67 -10.08 7.25 -2.64
N TYR A 68 -9.38 6.72 -1.64
CA TYR A 68 -7.92 6.85 -1.52
C TYR A 68 -7.19 5.94 -2.52
N LEU A 69 -7.78 4.79 -2.84
CA LEU A 69 -7.28 3.84 -3.82
C LEU A 69 -8.24 3.76 -5.02
N ASP A 70 -7.71 3.99 -6.22
CA ASP A 70 -8.48 3.96 -7.47
C ASP A 70 -7.58 3.50 -8.63
N ASP A 71 -7.76 2.26 -9.06
CA ASP A 71 -6.96 1.64 -10.13
C ASP A 71 -7.20 2.31 -11.49
N ASN A 72 -8.39 2.82 -11.76
CA ASN A 72 -8.66 3.52 -13.03
C ASN A 72 -7.88 4.84 -13.08
N ARG A 73 -7.86 5.58 -11.97
CA ARG A 73 -7.03 6.79 -11.85
C ARG A 73 -5.54 6.47 -12.02
N PHE A 74 -5.08 5.41 -11.37
CA PHE A 74 -3.69 4.94 -11.46
C PHE A 74 -3.30 4.56 -12.89
N VAL A 75 -4.11 3.76 -13.59
CA VAL A 75 -3.81 3.27 -14.95
C VAL A 75 -3.65 4.43 -15.93
N GLY A 76 -4.53 5.43 -15.89
CA GLY A 76 -4.43 6.61 -16.75
C GLY A 76 -3.10 7.36 -16.57
N GLN A 77 -2.71 7.61 -15.31
CA GLN A 77 -1.44 8.26 -15.00
C GLN A 77 -0.23 7.40 -15.35
N PHE A 78 -0.32 6.08 -15.13
CA PHE A 78 0.74 5.13 -15.43
C PHE A 78 1.06 5.09 -16.93
N ILE A 79 0.02 4.96 -17.77
CA ILE A 79 0.16 4.98 -19.24
C ILE A 79 0.80 6.29 -19.68
N ALA A 80 0.26 7.44 -19.26
CA ALA A 80 0.79 8.75 -19.64
C ALA A 80 2.26 8.94 -19.20
N SER A 81 2.62 8.47 -18.00
CA SER A 81 3.99 8.53 -17.48
C SER A 81 4.95 7.66 -18.29
N ARG A 82 4.54 6.44 -18.66
CA ARG A 82 5.37 5.51 -19.44
C ARG A 82 5.48 5.93 -20.91
N SER A 83 4.39 6.39 -21.53
CA SER A 83 4.42 6.89 -22.91
C SER A 83 5.38 8.07 -23.07
N ARG A 84 5.40 9.02 -22.11
CA ARG A 84 6.37 10.14 -22.12
C ARG A 84 7.84 9.73 -22.02
N LYS A 85 8.11 8.52 -21.52
CA LYS A 85 9.47 7.94 -21.43
C LYS A 85 9.82 7.07 -22.64
N GLY A 86 8.98 7.06 -23.68
CA GLY A 86 9.21 6.29 -24.91
C GLY A 86 8.87 4.80 -24.81
N TYR A 87 8.18 4.35 -23.75
CA TYR A 87 7.74 2.96 -23.67
C TYR A 87 6.56 2.71 -24.62
N GLY A 88 6.69 1.71 -25.49
CA GLY A 88 5.60 1.29 -26.39
C GLY A 88 4.48 0.50 -25.68
N PRO A 89 3.30 0.33 -26.30
CA PRO A 89 2.13 -0.29 -25.67
C PRO A 89 2.37 -1.72 -25.16
N ALA A 90 3.17 -2.52 -25.86
CA ALA A 90 3.50 -3.89 -25.43
C ALA A 90 4.26 -3.89 -24.08
N ARG A 91 5.19 -2.95 -23.89
CA ARG A 91 5.97 -2.82 -22.65
C ARG A 91 5.16 -2.19 -21.51
N ILE A 92 4.14 -1.40 -21.81
CA ILE A 92 3.27 -0.79 -20.80
C ILE A 92 2.28 -1.82 -20.21
N ARG A 93 1.87 -2.83 -20.98
CA ARG A 93 0.97 -3.91 -20.53
C ARG A 93 1.66 -5.03 -19.75
N GLN A 94 2.99 -5.12 -19.84
CA GLN A 94 3.83 -6.09 -19.14
C GLN A 94 4.02 -5.69 -17.68
#